data_AF-A0AA35X2H6-F1
#
_entry.id   AF-A0AA35X2H6-F1
#
_cell.length_a   1.000
_cell.length_b   1.000
_cell.length_c   1.000
_cell.angle_alpha   90.00
_cell.angle_beta   90.00
_cell.angle_gamma   90.00
#
_symmetry.space_group_name_H-M   'P 1'
#
loop_
_entity.id
_entity.type
_entity.pdbx_description
1 polymer ?
#
loop_
_entity_poly.entity_id
_entity_poly.type
_entity_poly.pdbx_seq_one_letter_code
_entity_poly.pdbx_strand_id
1 'polypeptide(L)'
;MAASLLHLLVTTTAVACIAKAVKECPPWFEWVNTSDSSGYCDCPSELPNFIHCDERNQRSSISQGSCIFYNRKEDTISATSCLFFFPAHATKNGMFTLPANVSELNSVVCGNLSREVKGPMCGRCTNGTGPSVYSIGTECVPCSPINIFYYFLLQYLPSMVMFLIVIIFRPNITSGPMANYVLFCNFSVIYFRLNLWIFVKPHDAITNVAKAALTLSAVWSFDALLFVSPHLCISHHMEEFYIPFLEFVATLYPFVLLLLTYAVIEMHRKNFAPVVYLWRWFSRVYVQLYRAWDPRSSMIQAFASLFYLSYARLSYLI
;
A
#
# COMPACT_ATOMS: atom_id res chain seq x y z
N MET A 1 4.15 -11.05 18.15
CA MET A 1 2.90 -10.61 17.48
C MET A 1 3.13 -10.12 16.05
N ALA A 2 4.17 -9.33 15.74
CA ALA A 2 4.46 -8.93 14.35
C ALA A 2 4.77 -10.12 13.38
N ALA A 3 5.37 -11.21 13.87
CA ALA A 3 5.63 -12.41 13.06
C ALA A 3 4.35 -13.22 12.73
N SER A 4 3.28 -13.08 13.52
CA SER A 4 2.02 -13.79 13.30
C SER A 4 1.12 -13.10 12.28
N LEU A 5 1.27 -11.79 12.08
CA LEU A 5 0.58 -11.01 11.05
C LEU A 5 1.18 -11.22 9.65
N LEU A 6 2.50 -11.41 9.57
CA LEU A 6 3.14 -11.83 8.32
C LEU A 6 2.66 -13.22 7.88
N HIS A 7 2.37 -14.11 8.83
CA HIS A 7 1.77 -15.39 8.52
C HIS A 7 0.34 -15.24 7.98
N LEU A 8 -0.52 -14.38 8.54
CA LEU A 8 -1.89 -14.21 8.07
C LEU A 8 -2.01 -13.61 6.65
N LEU A 9 -1.08 -12.74 6.24
CA LEU A 9 -0.99 -12.26 4.85
C LEU A 9 -0.39 -13.29 3.88
N VAL A 10 0.26 -14.34 4.39
CA VAL A 10 0.94 -15.38 3.59
C VAL A 10 0.18 -16.71 3.59
N THR A 11 -0.77 -16.95 4.50
CA THR A 11 -1.32 -18.30 4.74
C THR A 11 -2.50 -18.76 3.89
N THR A 12 -2.99 -18.04 2.89
CA THR A 12 -4.12 -18.56 2.08
C THR A 12 -3.99 -18.32 0.58
N THR A 13 -2.86 -18.65 -0.01
CA THR A 13 -2.84 -18.98 -1.43
C THR A 13 -2.28 -20.39 -1.60
N ALA A 14 -3.14 -21.28 -2.08
CA ALA A 14 -2.70 -22.56 -2.61
C ALA A 14 -1.67 -22.25 -3.70
N VAL A 15 -0.42 -22.60 -3.46
CA VAL A 15 0.58 -22.65 -4.52
C VAL A 15 0.16 -23.81 -5.41
N ALA A 16 -0.55 -23.50 -6.49
CA ALA A 16 -0.75 -24.47 -7.55
C ALA A 16 0.59 -24.62 -8.26
N CYS A 17 1.32 -25.70 -7.95
CA CYS A 17 2.43 -26.14 -8.76
C CYS A 17 1.85 -26.70 -10.06
N ILE A 18 1.86 -25.89 -11.11
CA ILE A 18 1.48 -26.37 -12.43
C ILE A 18 2.66 -27.19 -12.98
N ALA A 19 2.32 -28.38 -13.47
CA ALA A 19 3.24 -29.46 -13.81
C ALA A 19 4.37 -29.07 -14.80
N LYS A 20 5.36 -29.96 -14.86
CA LYS A 20 6.56 -29.87 -15.71
C LYS A 20 6.19 -29.63 -17.18
N ALA A 21 6.81 -28.66 -17.82
CA ALA A 21 6.55 -28.32 -19.22
C ALA A 21 6.81 -29.53 -20.14
N VAL A 22 5.75 -30.11 -20.69
CA VAL A 22 5.84 -31.18 -21.70
C VAL A 22 6.14 -30.52 -23.04
N LYS A 23 7.11 -31.05 -23.80
CA LYS A 23 7.66 -30.44 -25.03
C LYS A 23 6.65 -30.23 -26.17
N GLU A 24 5.46 -30.80 -26.09
CA GLU A 24 4.51 -30.89 -27.21
C GLU A 24 3.42 -29.81 -27.19
N CYS A 25 3.13 -29.21 -26.03
CA CYS A 25 2.13 -28.14 -25.89
C CYS A 25 2.73 -26.82 -25.39
N PRO A 26 2.08 -25.68 -25.68
CA PRO A 26 2.37 -24.47 -24.95
C PRO A 26 2.18 -24.71 -23.43
N PRO A 27 2.86 -23.95 -22.57
CA PRO A 27 3.03 -24.29 -21.14
C PRO A 27 1.76 -24.27 -20.30
N TRP A 28 0.67 -23.82 -20.91
CA TRP A 28 -0.63 -23.55 -20.31
C TRP A 28 -1.68 -24.56 -20.74
N PHE A 29 -1.28 -25.51 -21.59
CA PHE A 29 -2.12 -26.54 -22.16
C PHE A 29 -1.54 -27.91 -21.84
N GLU A 30 -2.42 -28.87 -21.62
CA GLU A 30 -2.08 -30.27 -21.42
C GLU A 30 -2.24 -31.03 -22.74
N TRP A 31 -1.30 -31.94 -23.02
CA TRP A 31 -1.41 -32.79 -24.20
C TRP A 31 -2.41 -33.91 -23.94
N VAL A 32 -3.52 -33.90 -24.68
CA VAL A 32 -4.55 -34.93 -24.61
C VAL A 32 -4.34 -35.91 -25.76
N ASN A 33 -3.98 -37.15 -25.43
CA ASN A 33 -3.90 -38.24 -26.40
C ASN A 33 -5.32 -38.68 -26.80
N THR A 34 -5.66 -38.53 -28.08
CA THR A 34 -6.84 -39.19 -28.64
C THR A 34 -6.48 -40.60 -29.11
N SER A 35 -7.49 -41.49 -29.19
CA SER A 35 -7.32 -42.87 -29.68
C SER A 35 -6.73 -42.95 -31.10
N ASP A 36 -6.85 -41.88 -31.88
CA ASP A 36 -6.54 -41.84 -33.31
C ASP A 36 -5.12 -41.34 -33.61
N SER A 37 -4.20 -41.41 -32.65
CA SER A 37 -2.80 -40.97 -32.76
C SER A 37 -2.55 -39.48 -33.05
N SER A 38 -3.60 -38.68 -33.27
CA SER A 38 -3.54 -37.21 -33.31
C SER A 38 -3.88 -36.62 -31.94
N GLY A 39 -2.89 -36.43 -31.08
CA GLY A 39 -3.12 -35.67 -29.84
C GLY A 39 -3.33 -34.19 -30.13
N TYR A 40 -3.97 -33.50 -29.19
CA TYR A 40 -4.18 -32.05 -29.24
C TYR A 40 -3.89 -31.42 -27.88
N CYS A 41 -3.64 -30.11 -27.87
CA CYS A 41 -3.42 -29.35 -26.64
C CYS A 41 -4.74 -28.81 -26.11
N ASP A 42 -5.14 -29.27 -24.92
CA ASP A 42 -6.38 -28.87 -24.25
C ASP A 42 -6.07 -28.01 -23.01
N CYS A 43 -7.01 -27.16 -22.62
CA CYS A 43 -6.88 -26.39 -21.38
C CYS A 43 -7.23 -27.28 -20.19
N PRO A 44 -6.33 -27.47 -19.21
CA PRO A 44 -6.60 -28.35 -18.07
C PRO A 44 -7.85 -27.90 -17.30
N SER A 45 -8.75 -28.85 -17.02
CA SER A 45 -10.03 -28.58 -16.33
C SER A 45 -9.86 -28.12 -14.88
N GLU A 46 -8.71 -28.42 -14.26
CA GLU A 46 -8.37 -28.05 -12.88
C GLU A 46 -7.51 -26.78 -12.77
N LEU A 47 -7.46 -25.95 -13.81
CA LEU A 47 -6.72 -24.70 -13.71
C LEU A 47 -7.32 -23.78 -12.64
N PRO A 48 -6.48 -23.03 -11.90
CA PRO A 48 -6.97 -22.00 -11.01
C PRO A 48 -7.86 -21.01 -11.77
N ASN A 49 -8.95 -20.56 -11.14
CA ASN A 49 -9.95 -19.64 -11.75
C ASN A 49 -9.39 -18.35 -12.36
N PHE A 50 -8.12 -18.04 -12.12
CA PHE A 50 -7.44 -16.88 -12.66
C PHE A 50 -6.70 -17.12 -13.98
N ILE A 51 -6.58 -18.35 -14.48
CA ILE A 51 -5.99 -18.63 -15.81
C ILE A 51 -7.12 -18.92 -16.79
N HIS A 52 -7.18 -18.14 -17.87
CA HIS A 52 -8.14 -18.31 -18.95
C HIS A 52 -7.40 -18.72 -20.23
N CYS A 53 -7.71 -19.91 -20.75
CA CYS A 53 -7.26 -20.33 -22.07
C CYS A 53 -8.28 -19.95 -23.14
N ASP A 54 -7.79 -19.47 -24.28
CA ASP A 54 -8.53 -19.35 -25.53
C ASP A 54 -8.03 -20.46 -26.47
N GLU A 55 -8.77 -21.57 -26.50
CA GLU A 55 -8.47 -22.76 -27.31
C GLU A 55 -8.34 -22.44 -28.80
N ARG A 56 -9.11 -21.46 -29.31
CA ARG A 56 -9.13 -21.12 -30.74
C ARG A 56 -7.83 -20.48 -31.19
N ASN A 57 -7.31 -19.58 -30.36
CA ASN A 57 -6.09 -18.83 -30.65
C ASN A 57 -4.84 -19.44 -30.01
N GLN A 58 -5.00 -20.52 -29.23
CA GLN A 58 -3.93 -21.14 -28.43
C GLN A 58 -3.20 -20.10 -27.57
N ARG A 59 -3.99 -19.19 -26.97
CA ARG A 59 -3.49 -18.14 -26.08
C ARG A 59 -4.01 -18.37 -24.69
N SER A 60 -3.16 -18.15 -23.70
CA SER A 60 -3.58 -18.11 -22.31
C SER A 60 -3.44 -16.69 -21.79
N SER A 61 -4.29 -16.37 -20.82
CA SER A 61 -4.27 -15.10 -20.14
C SER A 61 -4.50 -15.31 -18.65
N ILE A 62 -3.94 -14.43 -17.85
CA ILE A 62 -4.09 -14.44 -16.41
C ILE A 62 -4.94 -13.25 -15.98
N SER A 63 -5.85 -13.46 -15.04
CA SER A 63 -6.64 -12.41 -14.43
C SER A 63 -5.75 -11.48 -13.60
N GLN A 64 -6.11 -10.22 -13.54
CA GLN A 64 -5.51 -9.26 -12.63
C GLN A 64 -5.61 -9.73 -11.17
N GLY A 65 -4.64 -9.35 -10.34
CA GLY A 65 -4.54 -9.79 -8.95
C GLY A 65 -3.93 -11.18 -8.77
N SER A 66 -3.36 -11.75 -9.83
CA SER A 66 -2.63 -13.03 -9.79
C SER A 66 -1.20 -12.82 -10.28
N CYS A 67 -0.24 -13.35 -9.53
CA CYS A 67 1.15 -13.47 -9.97
C CYS A 67 1.39 -14.84 -10.57
N ILE A 68 2.27 -14.87 -11.57
CA ILE A 68 2.85 -16.10 -12.06
C ILE A 68 4.35 -15.91 -12.24
N PHE A 69 5.14 -16.90 -11.82
CA PHE A 69 6.58 -16.87 -11.98
C PHE A 69 7.11 -18.25 -12.38
N TYR A 70 8.17 -18.23 -13.19
CA TYR A 70 8.88 -19.44 -13.60
C TYR A 70 10.18 -19.60 -12.81
N ASN A 71 10.30 -20.68 -12.07
CA ASN A 71 11.53 -21.06 -11.37
C ASN A 71 12.42 -21.92 -12.29
N ARG A 72 13.41 -21.27 -12.92
CA ARG A 72 14.34 -21.95 -13.83
C ARG A 72 15.16 -23.08 -13.16
N LYS A 73 15.38 -23.03 -11.85
CA LYS A 73 16.18 -24.06 -11.15
C LYS A 73 15.42 -25.38 -11.00
N GLU A 74 14.12 -25.28 -10.74
CA GLU A 74 13.24 -26.43 -10.50
C GLU A 74 12.44 -26.81 -11.74
N ASP A 75 12.47 -25.96 -12.78
CA ASP A 75 11.64 -26.08 -13.97
C ASP A 75 10.13 -26.12 -13.63
N THR A 76 9.73 -25.28 -12.66
CA THR A 76 8.35 -25.19 -12.17
C THR A 76 7.76 -23.82 -12.43
N ILE A 77 6.46 -23.79 -12.71
CA ILE A 77 5.67 -22.57 -12.75
C ILE A 77 4.87 -22.52 -11.46
N SER A 78 4.91 -21.37 -10.80
CA SER A 78 4.18 -21.12 -9.58
C SER A 78 3.26 -19.95 -9.80
N ALA A 79 1.99 -20.15 -9.50
CA ALA A 79 0.98 -19.12 -9.56
C ALA A 79 0.34 -18.92 -8.19
N THR A 80 0.08 -17.67 -7.84
CA THR A 80 -0.54 -17.27 -6.58
C THR A 80 -1.40 -16.04 -6.81
N SER A 81 -2.36 -15.77 -5.92
CA SER A 81 -2.95 -14.45 -5.85
C SER A 81 -1.91 -13.45 -5.31
N CYS A 82 -1.84 -12.29 -5.94
CA CYS A 82 -1.01 -11.16 -5.57
C CYS A 82 -1.86 -9.90 -5.64
N LEU A 83 -2.23 -9.37 -4.47
CA LEU A 83 -2.99 -8.12 -4.35
C LEU A 83 -2.30 -6.93 -5.01
N PHE A 84 -0.98 -6.99 -5.17
CA PHE A 84 -0.12 -5.86 -5.53
C PHE A 84 0.57 -6.02 -6.89
N PHE A 85 0.23 -7.05 -7.68
CA PHE A 85 0.85 -7.26 -8.98
C PHE A 85 -0.01 -6.72 -10.13
N PHE A 86 0.53 -5.73 -10.84
CA PHE A 86 -0.14 -5.08 -11.96
C PHE A 86 0.77 -5.03 -13.19
N PRO A 87 0.51 -5.87 -14.20
CA PRO A 87 1.28 -5.80 -15.44
C PRO A 87 0.86 -4.58 -16.25
N ALA A 88 1.84 -3.81 -16.75
CA ALA A 88 1.59 -2.59 -17.53
C ALA A 88 0.80 -2.81 -18.84
N HIS A 89 0.64 -4.07 -19.30
CA HIS A 89 -0.08 -4.45 -20.51
C HIS A 89 -1.36 -5.25 -20.23
N ALA A 90 -2.12 -4.88 -19.19
CA ALA A 90 -3.44 -5.46 -18.98
C ALA A 90 -4.41 -5.02 -20.12
N THR A 91 -5.00 -6.01 -20.80
CA THR A 91 -6.05 -5.80 -21.80
C THR A 91 -7.25 -5.04 -21.21
N LYS A 92 -8.17 -4.53 -22.06
CA LYS A 92 -9.37 -3.82 -21.58
C LYS A 92 -10.18 -4.59 -20.53
N ASN A 93 -10.09 -5.93 -20.53
CA ASN A 93 -10.81 -6.80 -19.63
C ASN A 93 -10.04 -7.13 -18.34
N GLY A 94 -8.89 -6.48 -18.08
CA GLY A 94 -8.06 -6.79 -16.91
C GLY A 94 -7.34 -8.13 -17.01
N MET A 95 -7.25 -8.70 -18.22
CA MET A 95 -6.49 -9.93 -18.46
C MET A 95 -5.13 -9.60 -19.06
N PHE A 96 -4.13 -10.38 -18.69
CA PHE A 96 -2.76 -10.27 -19.20
C PHE A 96 -2.41 -11.52 -20.00
N THR A 97 -2.04 -11.35 -21.28
CA THR A 97 -1.69 -12.47 -22.14
C THR A 97 -0.34 -13.05 -21.73
N LEU A 98 -0.29 -14.36 -21.52
CA LEU A 98 0.95 -15.07 -21.19
C LEU A 98 1.74 -15.37 -22.47
N PRO A 99 3.09 -15.37 -22.42
CA PRO A 99 3.90 -15.70 -23.57
C PRO A 99 3.78 -17.19 -23.92
N ALA A 100 4.00 -17.51 -25.19
CA ALA A 100 4.03 -18.89 -25.69
C ALA A 100 5.21 -19.69 -25.13
N ASN A 101 6.31 -19.02 -24.78
CA ASN A 101 7.49 -19.65 -24.22
C ASN A 101 7.66 -19.31 -22.73
N VAL A 102 7.78 -20.33 -21.87
CA VAL A 102 7.94 -20.15 -20.41
C VAL A 102 9.18 -19.32 -20.08
N SER A 103 10.24 -19.44 -20.87
CA SER A 103 11.48 -18.71 -20.60
C SER A 103 11.30 -17.19 -20.70
N GLU A 104 10.30 -16.72 -21.45
CA GLU A 104 9.97 -15.30 -21.60
C GLU A 104 8.99 -14.81 -20.54
N LEU A 105 8.40 -15.72 -19.75
CA LEU A 105 7.40 -15.39 -18.74
C LEU A 105 7.93 -14.35 -17.76
N ASN A 106 9.10 -14.58 -17.17
CA ASN A 106 9.67 -13.66 -16.20
C ASN A 106 10.02 -12.31 -16.85
N SER A 107 10.49 -12.27 -18.11
CA SER A 107 10.74 -10.99 -18.79
C SER A 107 9.46 -10.20 -19.08
N VAL A 108 8.38 -10.90 -19.45
CA VAL A 108 7.09 -10.29 -19.78
C VAL A 108 6.37 -9.80 -18.51
N VAL A 109 6.48 -10.55 -17.42
CA VAL A 109 5.92 -10.21 -16.10
C VAL A 109 6.74 -9.10 -15.41
N CYS A 110 8.07 -9.18 -15.40
CA CYS A 110 8.94 -8.23 -14.68
C CYS A 110 9.31 -6.98 -15.49
N GLY A 111 9.42 -7.10 -16.83
CA GLY A 111 10.18 -6.16 -17.66
C GLY A 111 9.68 -4.72 -17.63
N ASN A 112 8.38 -4.52 -17.52
CA ASN A 112 7.79 -3.17 -17.49
C ASN A 112 7.85 -2.49 -16.13
N LEU A 113 8.21 -3.22 -15.07
CA LEU A 113 8.26 -2.70 -13.70
C LEU A 113 9.65 -2.19 -13.30
N SER A 114 10.61 -2.14 -14.23
CA SER A 114 12.04 -1.86 -13.95
C SER A 114 12.63 -2.77 -12.86
N ARG A 115 12.12 -4.00 -12.80
CA ARG A 115 12.53 -5.06 -11.87
C ARG A 115 13.54 -5.98 -12.51
N GLU A 116 14.45 -6.50 -11.71
CA GLU A 116 15.36 -7.57 -12.11
C GLU A 116 14.57 -8.84 -12.41
N VAL A 117 14.92 -9.50 -13.51
CA VAL A 117 14.36 -10.81 -13.91
C VAL A 117 14.79 -11.93 -12.94
N LYS A 118 15.73 -11.65 -12.03
CA LYS A 118 16.31 -12.62 -11.10
C LYS A 118 15.55 -12.61 -9.77
N GLY A 119 15.11 -13.81 -9.36
CA GLY A 119 14.46 -14.05 -8.08
C GLY A 119 12.97 -14.36 -8.22
N PRO A 120 12.34 -14.91 -7.17
CA PRO A 120 10.91 -15.15 -7.16
C PRO A 120 10.16 -13.82 -7.31
N MET A 121 9.12 -13.81 -8.15
CA MET A 121 8.18 -12.69 -8.33
C MET A 121 8.80 -11.32 -8.64
N CYS A 122 9.97 -11.28 -9.29
CA CYS A 122 10.62 -10.01 -9.64
C CYS A 122 10.93 -9.12 -8.43
N GLY A 123 11.15 -9.68 -7.23
CA GLY A 123 11.22 -8.92 -5.96
C GLY A 123 12.40 -7.96 -5.80
N ARG A 124 13.23 -7.75 -6.83
CA ARG A 124 14.37 -6.82 -6.80
C ARG A 124 14.27 -5.79 -7.92
N CYS A 125 14.61 -4.56 -7.60
CA CYS A 125 14.68 -3.46 -8.56
C CYS A 125 16.03 -3.45 -9.29
N THR A 126 16.04 -2.96 -10.53
CA THR A 126 17.29 -2.75 -11.30
C THR A 126 18.21 -1.74 -10.63
N ASN A 127 19.52 -1.85 -10.87
CA ASN A 127 20.54 -0.96 -10.28
C ASN A 127 20.18 0.53 -10.43
N GLY A 128 20.19 1.26 -9.31
CA GLY A 128 19.85 2.69 -9.25
C GLY A 128 18.34 2.99 -9.07
N THR A 129 17.50 1.97 -9.09
CA THR A 129 16.08 2.06 -8.76
C THR A 129 15.77 1.30 -7.47
N GLY A 130 14.64 1.63 -6.85
CA GLY A 130 14.18 0.98 -5.63
C GLY A 130 12.66 1.03 -5.56
N PRO A 131 12.05 0.22 -4.68
CA PRO A 131 10.61 0.09 -4.66
C PRO A 131 9.98 1.41 -4.20
N SER A 132 8.92 1.83 -4.89
CA SER A 132 8.18 3.03 -4.55
C SER A 132 7.38 2.82 -3.26
N VAL A 133 7.56 3.70 -2.28
CA VAL A 133 6.93 3.59 -0.95
C VAL A 133 5.41 3.78 -1.02
N TYR A 134 4.92 4.46 -2.05
CA TYR A 134 3.49 4.80 -2.21
C TYR A 134 2.83 4.11 -3.40
N SER A 135 3.57 3.28 -4.14
CA SER A 135 3.00 2.50 -5.24
C SER A 135 2.40 1.21 -4.72
N ILE A 136 1.10 1.01 -4.95
CA ILE A 136 0.40 -0.24 -4.68
C ILE A 136 0.99 -1.37 -5.54
N GLY A 137 1.55 -1.05 -6.71
CA GLY A 137 2.19 -2.00 -7.62
C GLY A 137 3.64 -2.34 -7.29
N THR A 138 4.19 -1.77 -6.21
CA THR A 138 5.63 -1.87 -5.86
C THR A 138 6.54 -1.54 -7.04
N GLU A 139 6.13 -0.58 -7.88
CA GLU A 139 6.90 -0.15 -9.05
C GLU A 139 8.29 0.35 -8.62
N CYS A 140 9.31 -0.01 -9.38
CA CYS A 140 10.66 0.48 -9.12
C CYS A 140 10.83 1.86 -9.75
N VAL A 141 11.24 2.83 -8.94
CA VAL A 141 11.48 4.22 -9.36
C VAL A 141 12.92 4.62 -9.06
N PRO A 142 13.50 5.56 -9.85
CA PRO A 142 14.85 6.03 -9.61
C PRO A 142 14.97 6.68 -8.23
N CYS A 143 16.01 6.32 -7.49
CA CYS A 143 16.23 6.82 -6.13
C CYS A 143 17.09 8.08 -6.17
N SER A 144 16.69 9.10 -5.40
CA SER A 144 17.45 10.32 -5.18
C SER A 144 17.65 10.52 -3.68
N PRO A 145 18.82 10.99 -3.20
CA PRO A 145 19.06 11.21 -1.78
C PRO A 145 18.08 12.22 -1.14
N ILE A 146 17.52 13.13 -1.95
CA ILE A 146 16.55 14.14 -1.49
C ILE A 146 15.18 13.49 -1.17
N ASN A 147 14.88 12.33 -1.77
CA ASN A 147 13.62 11.63 -1.57
C ASN A 147 13.38 11.24 -0.11
N ILE A 148 14.44 11.01 0.68
CA ILE A 148 14.29 10.69 2.10
C ILE A 148 13.71 11.87 2.87
N PHE A 149 14.14 13.08 2.55
CA PHE A 149 13.61 14.31 3.15
C PHE A 149 12.17 14.55 2.71
N TYR A 150 11.86 14.36 1.42
CA TYR A 150 10.48 14.44 0.93
C TYR A 150 9.58 13.40 1.58
N TYR A 151 10.05 12.18 1.80
CA TYR A 151 9.31 11.15 2.51
C TYR A 151 8.95 11.63 3.93
N PHE A 152 9.93 12.13 4.70
CA PHE A 152 9.67 12.67 6.04
C PHE A 152 8.69 13.85 6.00
N LEU A 153 8.87 14.76 5.04
CA LEU A 153 7.99 15.91 4.88
C LEU A 153 6.55 15.49 4.55
N LEU A 154 6.37 14.60 3.57
CA LEU A 154 5.04 14.18 3.11
C LEU A 154 4.31 13.32 4.14
N GLN A 155 5.03 12.50 4.90
CA GLN A 155 4.43 11.57 5.84
C GLN A 155 4.20 12.18 7.24
N TYR A 156 5.18 12.91 7.77
CA TYR A 156 5.17 13.37 9.16
C TYR A 156 4.63 14.80 9.30
N LEU A 157 4.80 15.66 8.29
CA LEU A 157 4.29 17.03 8.36
C LEU A 157 2.76 17.09 8.44
N PRO A 158 1.96 16.36 7.62
CA PRO A 158 0.51 16.42 7.72
C PRO A 158 0.01 15.94 9.08
N SER A 159 0.61 14.87 9.60
CA SER A 159 0.33 14.34 10.93
C SER A 159 0.61 15.38 12.01
N MET A 160 1.74 16.08 11.93
CA MET A 160 2.10 17.17 12.86
C MET A 160 1.15 18.38 12.73
N VAL A 161 0.83 18.81 11.51
CA VAL A 161 -0.08 19.94 11.27
C VAL A 161 -1.48 19.63 11.80
N MET A 162 -2.01 18.45 11.51
CA MET A 162 -3.31 18.02 12.01
C MET A 162 -3.31 17.86 13.54
N PHE A 163 -2.22 17.35 14.11
CA PHE A 163 -2.03 17.32 15.56
C PHE A 163 -2.11 18.71 16.19
N LEU A 164 -1.43 19.70 15.60
CA LEU A 164 -1.49 21.09 16.04
C LEU A 164 -2.91 21.67 15.89
N ILE A 165 -3.59 21.40 14.77
CA ILE A 165 -4.98 21.82 14.56
C ILE A 165 -5.89 21.24 15.64
N VAL A 166 -5.77 19.96 15.99
CA VAL A 166 -6.60 19.33 17.03
C VAL A 166 -6.34 19.96 18.40
N ILE A 167 -5.08 20.28 18.74
CA ILE A 167 -4.74 20.95 20.01
C ILE A 167 -5.25 22.39 20.06
N ILE A 168 -5.12 23.14 18.95
CA ILE A 168 -5.47 24.56 18.86
C ILE A 168 -6.99 24.75 18.75
N PHE A 169 -7.65 24.03 17.84
CA PHE A 169 -9.07 24.25 17.55
C PHE A 169 -10.00 23.35 18.37
N ARG A 170 -9.49 22.24 18.92
CA ARG A 170 -10.24 21.29 19.75
C ARG A 170 -11.56 20.88 19.11
N PRO A 171 -11.53 20.39 17.86
CA PRO A 171 -12.76 19.89 17.25
C PRO A 171 -13.30 18.75 18.11
N ASN A 172 -14.61 18.76 18.37
CA ASN A 172 -15.27 17.67 19.08
C ASN A 172 -15.43 16.46 18.13
N ILE A 173 -14.31 15.84 17.76
CA ILE A 173 -14.26 14.68 16.85
C ILE A 173 -14.95 13.47 17.48
N THR A 174 -14.97 13.41 18.81
CA THR A 174 -15.69 12.41 19.59
C THR A 174 -17.21 12.57 19.56
N SER A 175 -17.75 13.63 18.94
CA SER A 175 -19.19 13.72 18.70
C SER A 175 -19.62 12.63 17.72
N GLY A 176 -20.80 12.02 17.96
CA GLY A 176 -21.31 10.92 17.13
C GLY A 176 -21.27 11.19 15.61
N PRO A 177 -21.75 12.36 15.13
CA PRO A 177 -21.71 12.68 13.70
C PRO A 177 -20.29 12.76 13.14
N MET A 178 -19.36 13.34 13.88
CA MET A 178 -17.98 13.54 13.42
C MET A 178 -17.18 12.23 13.42
N ALA A 179 -17.37 11.40 14.45
CA ALA A 179 -16.78 10.08 14.52
C ALA A 179 -17.21 9.19 13.35
N ASN A 180 -18.50 9.21 12.99
CA ASN A 180 -19.05 8.48 11.83
C ASN A 180 -18.49 9.01 10.51
N TYR A 181 -18.39 10.33 10.36
CA TYR A 181 -17.82 10.95 9.17
C TYR A 181 -16.34 10.54 8.97
N VAL A 182 -15.54 10.57 10.04
CA VAL A 182 -14.14 10.11 10.00
C VAL A 182 -14.03 8.64 9.61
N LEU A 183 -14.88 7.76 10.15
CA LEU A 183 -14.90 6.34 9.74
C LEU A 183 -15.26 6.20 8.26
N PHE A 184 -16.29 6.90 7.80
CA PHE A 184 -16.70 6.89 6.40
C PHE A 184 -15.55 7.33 5.46
N CYS A 185 -14.85 8.41 5.81
CA CYS A 185 -13.69 8.88 5.04
C CYS A 185 -12.58 7.81 4.99
N ASN A 186 -12.27 7.18 6.12
CA ASN A 186 -11.27 6.12 6.15
C ASN A 186 -11.68 4.89 5.33
N PHE A 187 -12.92 4.40 5.48
CA PHE A 187 -13.44 3.29 4.68
C PHE A 187 -13.42 3.61 3.18
N SER A 188 -13.75 4.85 2.80
CA SER A 188 -13.69 5.29 1.41
C SER A 188 -12.27 5.29 0.86
N VAL A 189 -11.29 5.77 1.64
CA VAL A 189 -9.87 5.75 1.29
C VAL A 189 -9.36 4.31 1.12
N ILE A 190 -9.73 3.40 2.01
CA ILE A 190 -9.32 1.99 1.94
C ILE A 190 -9.96 1.30 0.75
N TYR A 191 -11.27 1.41 0.60
CA TYR A 191 -12.01 0.85 -0.51
C TYR A 191 -11.38 1.30 -1.82
N PHE A 192 -11.07 2.59 -1.93
CA PHE A 192 -10.43 3.11 -3.12
C PHE A 192 -8.98 2.66 -3.27
N ARG A 193 -8.18 2.54 -2.21
CA ARG A 193 -6.82 1.95 -2.30
C ARG A 193 -6.87 0.51 -2.83
N LEU A 194 -7.79 -0.31 -2.31
CA LEU A 194 -7.95 -1.71 -2.74
C LEU A 194 -8.49 -1.83 -4.16
N ASN A 195 -9.32 -0.88 -4.60
CA ASN A 195 -9.98 -0.91 -5.91
C ASN A 195 -9.44 0.13 -6.90
N LEU A 196 -8.32 0.80 -6.59
CA LEU A 196 -7.81 1.96 -7.34
C LEU A 196 -7.65 1.63 -8.82
N TRP A 197 -7.25 0.39 -9.09
CA TRP A 197 -7.04 -0.19 -10.41
C TRP A 197 -8.31 -0.29 -11.27
N ILE A 198 -9.49 -0.51 -10.67
CA ILE A 198 -10.78 -0.52 -11.40
C ILE A 198 -11.05 0.88 -11.97
N PHE A 199 -10.59 1.93 -11.28
CA PHE A 199 -10.84 3.33 -11.64
C PHE A 199 -9.73 3.98 -12.48
N VAL A 200 -8.56 3.32 -12.64
CA VAL A 200 -7.38 3.89 -13.34
C VAL A 200 -7.47 3.75 -14.87
N LYS A 201 -8.55 3.21 -15.44
CA LYS A 201 -8.84 3.35 -16.89
C LYS A 201 -9.86 4.47 -17.11
N PRO A 202 -9.47 5.69 -17.53
CA PRO A 202 -10.37 6.81 -17.36
C PRO A 202 -10.74 7.51 -18.66
N HIS A 203 -11.98 8.01 -18.64
CA HIS A 203 -12.24 9.37 -19.09
C HIS A 203 -11.62 10.33 -18.06
N ASP A 204 -10.71 11.21 -18.47
CA ASP A 204 -9.84 11.99 -17.56
C ASP A 204 -10.58 12.82 -16.49
N ALA A 205 -11.79 13.29 -16.77
CA ALA A 205 -12.54 14.17 -15.87
C ALA A 205 -13.00 13.47 -14.56
N ILE A 206 -13.56 12.25 -14.66
CA ILE A 206 -14.12 11.54 -13.49
C ILE A 206 -12.99 11.19 -12.50
N THR A 207 -11.83 10.83 -13.02
CA THR A 207 -10.67 10.46 -12.20
C THR A 207 -10.11 11.63 -11.42
N ASN A 208 -10.10 12.83 -12.00
CA ASN A 208 -9.65 14.02 -11.29
C ASN A 208 -10.61 14.40 -10.15
N VAL A 209 -11.92 14.28 -10.38
CA VAL A 209 -12.93 14.51 -9.33
C VAL A 209 -12.82 13.48 -8.22
N ALA A 210 -12.69 12.19 -8.57
CA ALA A 210 -12.49 11.13 -7.59
C ALA A 210 -11.21 11.35 -6.77
N LYS A 211 -10.08 11.65 -7.44
CA LYS A 211 -8.81 11.99 -6.77
C LYS A 211 -8.98 13.17 -5.81
N ALA A 212 -9.66 14.25 -6.21
CA ALA A 212 -9.90 15.38 -5.32
C ALA A 212 -10.74 15.00 -4.10
N ALA A 213 -11.84 14.26 -4.29
CA ALA A 213 -12.70 13.80 -3.20
C ALA A 213 -11.97 12.87 -2.21
N LEU A 214 -11.08 12.02 -2.73
CA LEU A 214 -10.25 11.12 -1.94
C LEU A 214 -9.16 11.87 -1.19
N THR A 215 -8.50 12.83 -1.81
CA THR A 215 -7.51 13.69 -1.15
C THR A 215 -8.15 14.43 0.03
N LEU A 216 -9.37 14.95 -0.14
CA LEU A 216 -10.14 15.58 0.95
C LEU A 216 -10.48 14.57 2.06
N SER A 217 -10.91 13.36 1.69
CA SER A 217 -11.22 12.30 2.66
C SER A 217 -9.98 11.82 3.41
N ALA A 218 -8.84 11.76 2.73
CA ALA A 218 -7.56 11.29 3.26
C ALA A 218 -6.90 12.28 4.23
N VAL A 219 -7.39 13.52 4.33
CA VAL A 219 -7.00 14.44 5.41
C VAL A 219 -7.31 13.81 6.78
N TRP A 220 -8.45 13.10 6.89
CA TRP A 220 -8.88 12.44 8.12
C TRP A 220 -8.15 11.12 8.42
N SER A 221 -7.41 10.57 7.45
CA SER A 221 -6.55 9.39 7.64
C SER A 221 -5.06 9.74 7.77
N PHE A 222 -4.73 11.04 7.73
CA PHE A 222 -3.36 11.57 7.63
C PHE A 222 -2.60 11.11 6.37
N ASP A 223 -3.30 10.79 5.28
CA ASP A 223 -2.74 10.31 4.01
C ASP A 223 -3.00 11.24 2.83
N ALA A 224 -3.49 12.47 3.07
CA ALA A 224 -3.87 13.39 2.01
C ALA A 224 -2.76 13.61 0.97
N LEU A 225 -1.51 13.68 1.42
CA LEU A 225 -0.39 13.93 0.53
C LEU A 225 0.01 12.71 -0.31
N LEU A 226 -0.40 11.50 0.05
CA LEU A 226 -0.06 10.27 -0.69
C LEU A 226 -0.70 10.25 -2.09
N PHE A 227 -1.93 10.77 -2.21
CA PHE A 227 -2.64 10.83 -3.49
C PHE A 227 -2.09 11.89 -4.46
N VAL A 228 -1.35 12.88 -3.94
CA VAL A 228 -0.78 13.98 -4.72
C VAL A 228 0.71 13.75 -4.99
N SER A 229 1.40 13.02 -4.10
CA SER A 229 2.84 12.84 -4.18
C SER A 229 3.24 11.91 -5.35
N PRO A 230 4.32 12.24 -6.07
CA PRO A 230 4.89 11.30 -7.02
C PRO A 230 5.41 10.05 -6.30
N HIS A 231 5.57 8.96 -7.05
CA HIS A 231 6.22 7.76 -6.56
C HIS A 231 7.65 8.07 -6.09
N LEU A 232 7.95 7.76 -4.83
CA LEU A 232 9.24 8.06 -4.18
C LEU A 232 9.97 6.77 -3.82
N CYS A 233 11.25 6.70 -4.18
CA CYS A 233 12.18 5.71 -3.66
C CYS A 233 13.05 6.32 -2.55
N ILE A 234 13.10 5.67 -1.38
CA ILE A 234 13.98 6.06 -0.26
C ILE A 234 15.41 5.57 -0.47
N SER A 235 15.58 4.30 -0.81
CA SER A 235 16.88 3.66 -1.01
C SER A 235 16.78 2.53 -2.02
N HIS A 236 17.83 2.36 -2.83
CA HIS A 236 17.94 1.27 -3.81
C HIS A 236 18.25 -0.09 -3.17
N HIS A 237 18.68 -0.10 -1.90
CA HIS A 237 18.91 -1.33 -1.13
C HIS A 237 17.70 -1.73 -0.27
N MET A 238 16.58 -1.04 -0.42
CA MET A 238 15.39 -1.29 0.38
C MET A 238 14.66 -2.52 -0.17
N GLU A 239 14.52 -3.56 0.66
CA GLU A 239 13.67 -4.70 0.36
C GLU A 239 12.18 -4.31 0.50
N GLU A 240 11.30 -5.02 -0.22
CA GLU A 240 9.85 -4.75 -0.22
C GLU A 240 9.24 -4.77 1.18
N PHE A 241 9.75 -5.61 2.08
CA PHE A 241 9.29 -5.71 3.47
C PHE A 241 9.47 -4.42 4.28
N TYR A 242 10.43 -3.56 3.91
CA TYR A 242 10.62 -2.30 4.63
C TYR A 242 9.50 -1.29 4.37
N ILE A 243 8.76 -1.41 3.26
CA ILE A 243 7.65 -0.49 2.94
C ILE A 243 6.53 -0.56 3.98
N PRO A 244 5.92 -1.74 4.25
CA PRO A 244 4.90 -1.84 5.29
C PRO A 244 5.45 -1.53 6.68
N PHE A 245 6.74 -1.82 6.94
CA PHE A 245 7.38 -1.41 8.19
C PHE A 245 7.42 0.12 8.36
N LEU A 246 7.79 0.86 7.31
CA LEU A 246 7.78 2.32 7.35
C LEU A 246 6.37 2.90 7.50
N GLU A 247 5.38 2.31 6.84
CA GLU A 247 3.96 2.70 7.01
C GLU A 247 3.48 2.45 8.45
N PHE A 248 3.90 1.34 9.07
CA PHE A 248 3.65 1.05 10.47
C PHE A 248 4.29 2.09 11.40
N VAL A 249 5.57 2.42 11.20
CA VAL A 249 6.27 3.45 11.99
C VAL A 249 5.58 4.81 11.85
N ALA A 250 5.20 5.19 10.63
CA ALA A 250 4.47 6.42 10.38
C ALA A 250 3.09 6.44 11.06
N THR A 251 2.42 5.29 11.12
CA THR A 251 1.13 5.14 11.81
C THR A 251 1.26 5.26 13.33
N LEU A 252 2.42 4.88 13.89
CA LEU A 252 2.71 5.04 15.33
C LEU A 252 3.11 6.46 15.72
N TYR A 253 3.55 7.29 14.77
CA TYR A 253 4.07 8.63 15.04
C TYR A 253 3.12 9.53 15.84
N PRO A 254 1.80 9.62 15.55
CA PRO A 254 0.88 10.41 16.37
C PRO A 254 0.81 9.97 17.83
N PHE A 255 0.97 8.67 18.12
CA PHE A 255 1.03 8.17 19.50
C PHE A 255 2.30 8.63 20.21
N VAL A 256 3.43 8.68 19.49
CA VAL A 256 4.68 9.24 20.01
C VAL A 256 4.51 10.72 20.34
N LEU A 257 3.88 11.50 19.44
CA LEU A 257 3.56 12.92 19.71
C LEU A 257 2.65 13.09 20.92
N LEU A 258 1.66 12.22 21.09
CA LEU A 258 0.76 12.20 22.24
C LEU A 258 1.53 11.94 23.55
N LEU A 259 2.39 10.91 23.57
CA LEU A 259 3.23 10.59 24.72
C LEU A 259 4.21 11.70 25.06
N LEU A 260 4.87 12.29 24.06
CA LEU A 260 5.77 13.43 24.23
C LEU A 260 5.03 14.63 24.81
N THR A 261 3.83 14.93 24.30
CA THR A 261 3.02 16.05 24.80
C THR A 261 2.57 15.81 26.24
N TYR A 262 2.15 14.60 26.58
CA TYR A 262 1.83 14.22 27.95
C TYR A 262 3.05 14.37 28.88
N ALA A 263 4.22 13.89 28.46
CA ALA A 263 5.46 14.04 29.22
C ALA A 263 5.83 15.52 29.43
N VAL A 264 5.68 16.37 28.41
CA VAL A 264 5.89 17.82 28.53
C VAL A 264 4.93 18.46 29.53
N ILE A 265 3.65 18.07 29.52
CA ILE A 265 2.65 18.55 30.49
C ILE A 265 3.02 18.14 31.91
N GLU A 266 3.42 16.89 32.13
CA GLU A 266 3.78 16.38 33.45
C GLU A 266 5.09 17.00 33.96
N MET A 267 6.09 17.21 33.09
CA MET A 267 7.30 17.97 33.42
C MET A 267 7.00 19.43 33.77
N HIS A 268 6.09 20.07 33.05
CA HIS A 268 5.64 21.42 33.36
C HIS A 268 4.95 21.47 34.74
N ARG A 269 4.09 20.50 35.06
CA ARG A 269 3.43 20.38 36.37
C ARG A 269 4.42 20.24 37.53
N LYS A 270 5.56 19.56 37.30
CA LYS A 270 6.66 19.42 38.27
C LYS A 270 7.59 20.63 38.35
N ASN A 271 7.28 21.73 37.64
CA ASN A 271 8.10 22.95 37.57
C ASN A 271 9.54 22.71 37.06
N PHE A 272 9.73 21.80 36.11
CA PHE A 272 11.05 21.58 35.52
C PHE A 272 11.49 22.81 34.71
N ALA A 273 12.59 23.47 35.14
CA ALA A 273 12.96 24.81 34.71
C ALA A 273 13.10 25.00 33.17
N PRO A 274 13.73 24.09 32.41
CA PRO A 274 13.81 24.22 30.94
C PRO A 274 12.44 24.25 30.25
N VAL A 275 11.52 23.38 30.68
CA VAL A 275 10.17 23.30 30.12
C VAL A 275 9.37 24.56 30.48
N VAL A 276 9.46 25.03 31.73
CA VAL A 276 8.82 26.28 32.15
C VAL A 276 9.36 27.49 31.37
N TYR A 277 10.67 27.53 31.09
CA TYR A 277 11.27 28.63 30.31
C TYR A 277 10.76 28.64 28.87
N LEU A 278 10.75 27.48 28.19
CA LEU A 278 10.14 27.35 26.86
C LEU A 278 8.66 27.72 26.88
N TRP A 279 7.92 27.26 27.88
CA TRP A 279 6.50 27.54 28.02
C TRP A 279 6.21 29.03 28.22
N ARG A 280 7.08 29.79 28.91
CA ARG A 280 6.91 31.25 29.07
C ARG A 280 6.91 32.00 27.73
N TRP A 281 7.67 31.53 26.74
CA TRP A 281 7.64 32.10 25.39
C TRP A 281 6.31 31.80 24.71
N PHE A 282 5.86 30.56 24.75
CA PHE A 282 4.56 30.16 24.19
C PHE A 282 3.39 30.84 24.90
N SER A 283 3.43 30.97 26.23
CA SER A 283 2.34 31.52 27.02
C SER A 283 2.07 32.98 26.71
N ARG A 284 3.09 33.77 26.33
CA ARG A 284 2.87 35.17 25.91
C ARG A 284 1.97 35.26 24.68
N VAL A 285 2.17 34.36 23.72
CA VAL A 285 1.32 34.26 22.52
C VAL A 285 -0.03 33.65 22.87
N TYR A 286 -0.03 32.60 23.70
CA TYR A 286 -1.24 31.83 24.02
C TYR A 286 -2.22 32.57 24.95
N VAL A 287 -1.73 33.36 25.92
CA VAL A 287 -2.57 34.08 26.90
C VAL A 287 -3.59 34.99 26.20
N GLN A 288 -3.29 35.49 25.00
CA GLN A 288 -4.23 36.29 24.21
C GLN A 288 -5.38 35.47 23.63
N LEU A 289 -5.15 34.19 23.31
CA LEU A 289 -6.17 33.28 22.76
C LEU A 289 -6.99 32.54 23.83
N TYR A 290 -6.52 32.46 25.08
CA TYR A 290 -6.96 31.40 26.02
C TYR A 290 -7.73 31.84 27.28
N ARG A 291 -8.15 33.10 27.41
CA ARG A 291 -8.72 33.63 28.67
C ARG A 291 -9.97 32.92 29.22
N ALA A 292 -10.60 32.01 28.47
CA ALA A 292 -11.81 31.30 28.89
C ALA A 292 -11.63 29.76 29.02
N TRP A 293 -10.40 29.23 29.06
CA TRP A 293 -10.18 27.80 28.87
C TRP A 293 -9.96 27.00 30.16
N ASP A 294 -10.69 25.88 30.29
CA ASP A 294 -10.33 24.75 31.16
C ASP A 294 -9.31 23.85 30.42
N PRO A 295 -8.03 23.84 30.82
CA PRO A 295 -7.00 23.08 30.14
C PRO A 295 -7.17 21.57 30.30
N ARG A 296 -7.77 21.10 31.40
CA ARG A 296 -7.81 19.68 31.74
C ARG A 296 -8.84 18.94 30.90
N SER A 297 -10.08 19.41 30.89
CA SER A 297 -11.17 18.79 30.12
C SER A 297 -10.81 18.68 28.63
N SER A 298 -10.17 19.72 28.10
CA SER A 298 -9.92 19.74 26.68
C SER A 298 -8.66 19.00 26.22
N MET A 299 -7.64 18.86 27.06
CA MET A 299 -6.53 17.94 26.74
C MET A 299 -7.06 16.52 26.59
N ILE A 300 -8.00 16.10 27.44
CA ILE A 300 -8.63 14.78 27.35
C ILE A 300 -9.36 14.62 26.01
N GLN A 301 -10.12 15.62 25.57
CA GLN A 301 -10.82 15.57 24.27
C GLN A 301 -9.86 15.55 23.07
N ALA A 302 -8.79 16.35 23.11
CA ALA A 302 -7.78 16.36 22.05
C ALA A 302 -7.07 15.00 21.96
N PHE A 303 -6.68 14.43 23.11
CA PHE A 303 -6.06 13.11 23.18
C PHE A 303 -7.01 12.01 22.72
N ALA A 304 -8.29 12.04 23.13
CA ALA A 304 -9.28 11.07 22.66
C ALA A 304 -9.47 11.15 21.13
N SER A 305 -9.52 12.37 20.58
CA SER A 305 -9.67 12.59 19.13
C SER A 305 -8.47 12.08 18.33
N LEU A 306 -7.24 12.37 18.80
CA LEU A 306 -6.02 11.89 18.16
C LEU A 306 -5.85 10.39 18.30
N PHE A 307 -6.16 9.84 19.47
CA PHE A 307 -6.17 8.40 19.70
C PHE A 307 -7.13 7.71 18.74
N TYR A 308 -8.34 8.25 18.58
CA TYR A 308 -9.34 7.72 17.65
C TYR A 308 -8.86 7.75 16.19
N LEU A 309 -8.34 8.89 15.71
CA LEU A 309 -7.82 9.01 14.34
C LEU A 309 -6.65 8.05 14.09
N SER A 310 -5.75 7.90 15.05
CA SER A 310 -4.57 7.03 14.94
C SER A 310 -4.94 5.55 15.06
N TYR A 311 -5.91 5.23 15.93
CA TYR A 311 -6.45 3.88 16.07
C TYR A 311 -7.17 3.43 14.80
N ALA A 312 -7.99 4.29 14.21
CA ALA A 312 -8.63 4.02 12.92
C ALA A 312 -7.56 3.63 11.90
N ARG A 313 -6.53 4.47 11.70
CA ARG A 313 -5.40 4.18 10.81
C ARG A 313 -4.73 2.84 11.11
N LEU A 314 -4.42 2.56 12.38
CA LEU A 314 -3.78 1.33 12.80
C LEU A 314 -4.64 0.09 12.52
N SER A 315 -5.96 0.18 12.73
CA SER A 315 -6.90 -0.92 12.51
C SER A 315 -7.01 -1.36 11.06
N TYR A 316 -6.56 -0.52 10.10
CA TYR A 316 -6.54 -0.87 8.68
C TYR A 316 -5.23 -1.54 8.23
N LEU A 317 -4.16 -1.35 9.01
CA LEU A 317 -2.86 -1.92 8.73
C LEU A 317 -2.67 -3.31 9.35
N ILE A 318 -3.53 -3.65 10.33
CA ILE A 318 -3.65 -4.96 10.98
C ILE A 318 -4.69 -5.78 10.22
#